data_AF-A0A1I8FSB2-F1
#
_entry.id   AF-A0A1I8FSB2-F1
#
_cell.length_a   1.000
_cell.length_b   1.000
_cell.length_c   1.000
_cell.angle_alpha   90.00
_cell.angle_beta   90.00
_cell.angle_gamma   90.00
#
_symmetry.space_group_name_H-M   'P 1'
#
loop_
_entity.id
_entity.type
_entity.pdbx_description
1 polymer ?
#
loop_
_entity_poly.entity_id
_entity_poly.type
_entity_poly.pdbx_seq_one_letter_code
_entity_poly.pdbx_strand_id
1 'polypeptide(L)'
;NSVNHLLDNSADLQRDALLDQQVRSFDPVPTHLRATLLETTGVDSASSVHSLMQTRQNLQLELHNYEENAKAQLQQQRQLTRTAAPAAAEKLAGSSGGGGGISGLSGAASDTASAIPANTQVQTSLSVDLAHKPAPCVCLRVATTNSTAIRAVIVFAEGIFDGESHVTHPPASRLGASLDIPLYPSKCASVDLHLKCLVGPRGATQFHVFETTRSLPRFAVFAPVAPEAAAQPAGFVRFRLQERLQRVAMWINANFLLAQEVDGNGGPLDCRFVSMATGEALRLWAESDKMVIGTDNMELAGELVTALAGYLGLEDLASEAEFPGLADSLKSLVDRISEFEAQRQRLSGDMADSSNLVRGLVVRADARLLGDFVNLKKAYKDLRDLNRDLASSYSMRAANQQALSESLKALNQIIQRAGRLRAGRFKTQAVNDCRAAVKASNLGALHKIIRSGSA
;
A
#
# COMPACT_ATOMS: atom_id res chain seq x y z
N ASN A 1 2.65 53.93 6.69
CA ASN A 1 3.70 53.82 7.73
C ASN A 1 3.18 53.82 9.17
N SER A 2 2.13 53.05 9.50
CA SER A 2 1.80 52.78 10.93
C SER A 2 1.03 51.47 11.18
N VAL A 3 1.12 50.46 10.31
CA VAL A 3 0.40 49.17 10.51
C VAL A 3 1.32 47.94 10.54
N ASN A 4 2.62 48.09 10.22
CA ASN A 4 3.55 46.96 10.10
C ASN A 4 4.46 46.69 11.33
N HIS A 5 4.13 47.21 12.52
CA HIS A 5 4.99 47.06 13.71
C HIS A 5 4.39 46.27 14.89
N LEU A 6 3.32 45.50 14.67
CA LEU A 6 2.71 44.64 15.70
C LEU A 6 2.65 43.16 15.28
N LEU A 7 3.67 42.69 14.55
CA LEU A 7 3.80 41.30 14.09
C LEU A 7 5.00 40.58 14.72
N ASP A 8 5.34 40.90 15.97
CA ASP A 8 6.48 40.28 16.65
C ASP A 8 6.14 39.70 18.04
N ASN A 9 4.87 39.35 18.25
CA ASN A 9 4.44 38.54 19.40
C ASN A 9 3.36 37.56 18.94
N SER A 10 3.70 36.74 17.94
CA SER A 10 2.89 35.59 17.54
C SER A 10 3.07 34.46 18.56
N ALA A 11 2.32 34.55 19.66
CA ALA A 11 1.95 33.36 20.40
C ALA A 11 1.13 32.45 19.47
N ASP A 12 1.47 31.16 19.44
CA ASP A 12 0.92 30.13 18.56
C ASP A 12 -0.62 30.07 18.61
N LEU A 13 -1.28 30.76 17.68
CA LEU A 13 -2.72 30.71 17.46
C LEU A 13 -3.02 29.61 16.44
N GLN A 14 -3.60 28.49 16.88
CA GLN A 14 -4.21 27.52 15.96
C GLN A 14 -5.55 28.10 15.47
N ARG A 15 -5.66 28.25 14.14
CA ARG A 15 -6.87 28.72 13.46
C ARG A 15 -7.42 27.60 12.59
N ASP A 16 -8.56 27.05 12.99
CA ASP A 16 -9.32 26.11 12.17
C ASP A 16 -10.44 26.86 11.44
N ALA A 17 -10.41 26.78 10.11
CA ALA A 17 -11.46 27.30 9.26
C ALA A 17 -12.44 26.17 8.92
N LEU A 18 -13.66 26.26 9.45
CA LEU A 18 -14.75 25.38 9.04
C LEU A 18 -15.25 25.79 7.65
N LEU A 19 -15.75 24.82 6.87
CA LEU A 19 -16.30 25.01 5.52
C LEU A 19 -17.36 26.13 5.42
N ASP A 20 -17.95 26.53 6.55
CA ASP A 20 -18.99 27.56 6.68
C ASP A 20 -18.47 28.95 7.07
N GLN A 21 -17.19 29.25 6.84
CA GLN A 21 -16.54 30.54 7.16
C GLN A 21 -16.57 30.95 8.66
N GLN A 22 -16.95 30.06 9.58
CA GLN A 22 -16.67 30.28 11.00
C GLN A 22 -15.19 30.03 11.26
N VAL A 23 -14.45 31.12 11.45
CA VAL A 23 -13.08 31.08 11.97
C VAL A 23 -13.17 31.03 13.49
N ARG A 24 -12.81 29.88 14.08
CA ARG A 24 -12.62 29.78 15.53
C ARG A 24 -11.12 29.94 15.81
N SER A 25 -10.78 30.93 16.63
CA SER A 25 -9.43 31.08 17.19
C SER A 25 -9.42 30.50 18.59
N PHE A 26 -8.49 29.58 18.84
CA PHE A 26 -8.20 29.09 20.18
C PHE A 26 -6.97 29.82 20.69
N ASP A 27 -7.14 30.64 21.72
CA ASP A 27 -6.01 31.24 22.41
C ASP A 27 -5.32 30.15 23.25
N PRO A 28 -3.98 30.03 23.23
CA PRO A 28 -3.28 29.16 24.15
C PRO A 28 -3.57 29.62 25.59
N VAL A 29 -3.96 28.67 26.45
CA VAL A 29 -4.35 28.94 27.84
C VAL A 29 -3.28 29.81 28.53
N PRO A 30 -3.65 30.99 29.09
CA PRO A 30 -2.70 31.86 29.79
C PRO A 30 -1.97 31.12 30.90
N THR A 31 -0.66 31.30 31.02
CA THR A 31 0.22 30.55 31.94
C THR A 31 -0.23 30.56 33.41
N HIS A 32 -0.92 31.61 33.86
CA HIS A 32 -1.47 31.73 35.21
C HIS A 32 -2.78 30.93 35.42
N LEU A 33 -3.55 30.71 34.37
CA LEU A 33 -4.72 29.82 34.39
C LEU A 33 -4.33 28.37 34.10
N ARG A 34 -3.15 28.13 33.52
CA ARG A 34 -2.66 26.78 33.19
C ARG A 34 -2.48 25.90 34.42
N ALA A 35 -1.97 26.45 35.53
CA ALA A 35 -1.83 25.71 36.79
C ALA A 35 -3.20 25.39 37.43
N THR A 36 -4.11 26.37 37.45
CA THR A 36 -5.46 26.23 38.03
C THR A 36 -6.35 25.32 37.18
N LEU A 37 -6.26 25.39 35.85
CA LEU A 37 -6.98 24.51 34.92
C LEU A 37 -6.38 23.09 34.90
N LEU A 38 -5.08 22.90 35.12
CA LEU A 38 -4.54 21.53 35.32
C LEU A 38 -5.17 20.85 36.54
N GLU A 39 -5.50 21.61 37.60
CA GLU A 39 -6.20 21.10 38.78
C GLU A 39 -7.72 20.94 38.58
N THR A 40 -8.39 21.86 37.86
CA THR A 40 -9.86 21.87 37.75
C THR A 40 -10.39 21.19 36.48
N THR A 41 -9.64 21.20 35.39
CA THR A 41 -9.97 20.51 34.13
C THR A 41 -9.11 19.27 33.97
N GLY A 42 -9.07 18.43 35.01
CA GLY A 42 -8.43 17.11 34.99
C GLY A 42 -9.02 16.16 33.94
N VAL A 43 -9.37 16.59 32.75
CA VAL A 43 -9.81 15.76 31.64
C VAL A 43 -8.60 15.02 31.04
N ASP A 44 -7.42 15.66 30.99
CA ASP A 44 -6.17 15.00 30.59
C ASP A 44 -5.51 14.26 31.76
N SER A 45 -5.57 14.83 32.97
CA SER A 45 -5.00 14.22 34.18
C SER A 45 -5.87 13.09 34.75
N ALA A 46 -7.21 13.18 34.74
CA ALA A 46 -8.06 12.10 35.22
C ALA A 46 -8.23 10.99 34.20
N SER A 47 -8.22 11.27 32.88
CA SER A 47 -8.16 10.19 31.88
C SER A 47 -6.82 9.45 31.92
N SER A 48 -5.71 10.15 32.14
CA SER A 48 -4.39 9.54 32.34
C SER A 48 -4.23 8.85 33.70
N VAL A 49 -4.77 9.41 34.78
CA VAL A 49 -4.80 8.75 36.11
C VAL A 49 -5.73 7.54 36.08
N HIS A 50 -6.88 7.62 35.41
CA HIS A 50 -7.78 6.48 35.21
C HIS A 50 -7.11 5.39 34.36
N SER A 51 -6.45 5.75 33.25
CA SER A 51 -5.73 4.78 32.43
C SER A 51 -4.58 4.14 33.21
N LEU A 52 -3.87 4.90 34.04
CA LEU A 52 -2.81 4.37 34.91
C LEU A 52 -3.36 3.45 36.01
N MET A 53 -4.49 3.78 36.62
CA MET A 53 -5.17 2.90 37.57
C MET A 53 -5.62 1.60 36.91
N GLN A 54 -6.11 1.67 35.67
CA GLN A 54 -6.48 0.50 34.87
C GLN A 54 -5.25 -0.34 34.52
N THR A 55 -4.13 0.28 34.12
CA THR A 55 -2.86 -0.42 33.89
C THR A 55 -2.36 -1.11 35.16
N ARG A 56 -2.42 -0.44 36.32
CA ARG A 56 -2.07 -1.05 37.61
C ARG A 56 -2.93 -2.27 37.90
N GLN A 57 -4.24 -2.19 37.68
CA GLN A 57 -5.15 -3.32 37.87
C GLN A 57 -4.83 -4.48 36.92
N ASN A 58 -4.54 -4.20 35.64
CA ASN A 58 -4.12 -5.22 34.68
C ASN A 58 -2.82 -5.92 35.11
N LEU A 59 -1.82 -5.16 35.57
CA LEU A 59 -0.56 -5.71 36.08
C LEU A 59 -0.76 -6.58 37.33
N GLN A 60 -1.68 -6.20 38.22
CA GLN A 60 -2.02 -7.03 39.39
C GLN A 60 -2.66 -8.36 38.97
N LEU A 61 -3.53 -8.34 37.95
CA LEU A 61 -4.12 -9.56 37.38
C LEU A 61 -3.05 -10.44 36.71
N GLU A 62 -2.11 -9.85 35.97
CA GLU A 62 -0.99 -10.58 35.37
C GLU A 62 -0.12 -11.26 36.43
N LEU A 63 0.25 -10.55 37.51
CA LEU A 63 0.99 -11.12 38.64
C LEU A 63 0.26 -12.31 39.27
N HIS A 64 -1.06 -12.16 39.49
CA HIS A 64 -1.88 -13.24 40.02
C HIS A 64 -1.86 -14.47 39.10
N ASN A 65 -2.01 -14.27 37.78
CA ASN A 65 -1.94 -15.35 36.79
C ASN A 65 -0.55 -16.03 36.78
N TYR A 66 0.55 -15.28 36.91
CA TYR A 66 1.90 -15.85 36.98
C TYR A 66 2.10 -16.69 38.25
N GLU A 67 1.62 -16.23 39.41
CA GLU A 67 1.70 -16.98 40.66
C GLU A 67 0.90 -18.29 40.62
N GLU A 68 -0.31 -18.26 40.08
CA GLU A 68 -1.15 -19.46 39.93
C GLU A 68 -0.50 -20.47 38.98
N ASN A 69 0.01 -20.01 37.83
CA ASN A 69 0.71 -20.86 36.88
C ASN A 69 1.98 -21.49 37.48
N ALA A 70 2.76 -20.74 38.28
CA ALA A 70 3.94 -21.27 38.96
C ALA A 70 3.58 -22.34 40.01
N LYS A 71 2.51 -22.12 40.78
CA LYS A 71 1.98 -23.10 41.74
C LYS A 71 1.52 -24.37 41.04
N ALA A 72 0.79 -24.25 39.93
CA ALA A 72 0.32 -25.38 39.14
C ALA A 72 1.48 -26.21 38.56
N GLN A 73 2.53 -25.57 38.04
CA GLN A 73 3.73 -26.25 37.55
C GLN A 73 4.44 -27.05 38.65
N LEU A 74 4.60 -26.46 39.84
CA LEU A 74 5.21 -27.15 41.00
C LEU A 74 4.39 -28.35 41.45
N GLN A 75 3.05 -28.25 41.43
CA GLN A 75 2.17 -29.37 41.76
C GLN A 75 2.27 -30.49 40.72
N GLN A 76 2.32 -30.15 39.44
CA GLN A 76 2.49 -31.13 38.35
C GLN A 76 3.85 -31.84 38.44
N GLN A 77 4.92 -31.12 38.76
CA GLN A 77 6.25 -31.71 38.97
C GLN A 77 6.29 -32.62 40.20
N ARG A 78 5.63 -32.24 41.31
CA ARG A 78 5.51 -33.10 42.51
C ARG A 78 4.72 -34.38 42.22
N GLN A 79 3.67 -34.32 41.41
CA GLN A 79 2.90 -35.50 41.02
C GLN A 79 3.73 -36.46 40.15
N LEU A 80 4.47 -35.95 39.17
CA LEU A 80 5.38 -36.76 38.32
C LEU A 80 6.50 -37.43 39.15
N THR A 81 7.04 -36.72 40.14
CA THR A 81 8.08 -37.27 41.04
C THR A 81 7.51 -38.33 41.98
N ARG A 82 6.24 -38.20 42.40
CA ARG A 82 5.54 -39.18 43.25
C ARG A 82 5.14 -40.45 42.49
N THR A 83 4.93 -40.39 41.18
CA THR A 83 4.67 -41.58 40.35
C THR A 83 5.95 -42.30 39.89
N ALA A 84 7.12 -41.65 39.97
CA ALA A 84 8.41 -42.24 39.60
C ALA A 84 9.09 -43.02 40.75
N ALA A 85 8.58 -42.94 41.98
CA ALA A 85 9.08 -43.71 43.13
C ALA A 85 7.88 -44.19 43.98
N PRO A 86 7.65 -45.50 44.24
CA PRO A 86 8.55 -46.67 44.09
C PRO A 86 7.95 -47.84 43.27
N ALA A 87 8.61 -48.26 42.18
CA ALA A 87 8.40 -49.58 41.56
C ALA A 87 9.33 -50.67 42.15
N ALA A 88 9.94 -50.42 43.31
CA ALA A 88 10.95 -51.30 43.90
C ALA A 88 10.55 -51.92 45.26
N ALA A 89 9.31 -51.76 45.73
CA ALA A 89 8.89 -52.36 46.99
C ALA A 89 7.38 -52.66 47.02
N GLU A 90 6.95 -53.77 46.41
CA GLU A 90 5.88 -54.64 46.92
C GLU A 90 5.71 -55.89 46.03
N LYS A 91 6.51 -56.91 46.32
CA LYS A 91 6.11 -58.31 46.11
C LYS A 91 5.92 -58.89 47.50
N LEU A 92 4.69 -58.96 48.00
CA LEU A 92 4.19 -59.95 48.98
C LEU A 92 2.84 -59.48 49.57
N ALA A 93 1.72 -59.94 48.99
CA ALA A 93 0.53 -60.45 49.71
C ALA A 93 -0.60 -60.73 48.72
N GLY A 94 -1.19 -61.91 48.81
CA GLY A 94 -2.23 -62.40 47.91
C GLY A 94 -3.66 -61.97 48.29
N SER A 95 -4.50 -61.99 47.25
CA SER A 95 -5.90 -62.46 47.21
C SER A 95 -6.86 -62.08 48.36
N SER A 96 -7.86 -61.25 48.06
CA SER A 96 -9.29 -61.64 47.89
C SER A 96 -10.25 -60.46 48.06
N GLY A 97 -11.38 -60.49 47.34
CA GLY A 97 -12.59 -59.73 47.68
C GLY A 97 -13.00 -58.65 46.69
N GLY A 98 -14.00 -58.98 45.86
CA GLY A 98 -14.65 -58.05 44.95
C GLY A 98 -15.61 -57.06 45.62
N GLY A 99 -15.98 -56.02 44.88
CA GLY A 99 -17.00 -55.06 45.26
C GLY A 99 -17.07 -53.91 44.26
N GLY A 100 -18.02 -53.99 43.34
CA GLY A 100 -18.28 -52.94 42.35
C GLY A 100 -18.66 -51.62 43.01
N GLY A 101 -18.04 -50.54 42.54
CA GLY A 101 -18.31 -49.17 42.95
C GLY A 101 -18.23 -48.26 41.73
N ILE A 102 -19.37 -48.10 41.07
CA ILE A 102 -19.68 -47.02 40.15
C ILE A 102 -19.36 -45.66 40.81
N SER A 103 -18.29 -45.01 40.39
CA SER A 103 -18.02 -43.60 40.67
C SER A 103 -18.10 -42.82 39.37
N GLY A 104 -19.28 -42.23 39.15
CA GLY A 104 -19.50 -41.24 38.09
C GLY A 104 -18.52 -40.09 38.24
N LEU A 105 -17.62 -39.96 37.27
CA LEU A 105 -16.84 -38.76 37.03
C LEU A 105 -17.70 -37.81 36.19
N SER A 106 -18.69 -37.21 36.84
CA SER A 106 -19.35 -36.00 36.37
C SER A 106 -19.00 -34.87 37.32
N GLY A 107 -18.27 -33.87 36.84
CA GLY A 107 -18.09 -32.60 37.55
C GLY A 107 -16.64 -32.22 37.82
N ALA A 108 -15.94 -31.77 36.78
CA ALA A 108 -15.06 -30.60 36.80
C ALA A 108 -14.61 -30.36 35.37
N ALA A 109 -15.38 -29.60 34.60
CA ALA A 109 -14.82 -28.89 33.45
C ALA A 109 -13.90 -27.79 34.02
N SER A 110 -12.72 -28.19 34.46
CA SER A 110 -11.71 -27.31 35.01
C SER A 110 -11.08 -26.50 33.88
N ASP A 111 -10.72 -25.24 34.19
CA ASP A 111 -9.95 -24.30 33.36
C ASP A 111 -8.66 -24.87 32.74
N THR A 112 -8.28 -26.10 33.08
CA THR A 112 -7.26 -26.92 32.44
C THR A 112 -7.56 -27.26 30.97
N ALA A 113 -8.81 -27.09 30.50
CA ALA A 113 -9.21 -27.42 29.12
C ALA A 113 -8.64 -26.46 28.05
N SER A 114 -8.09 -25.31 28.46
CA SER A 114 -7.47 -24.32 27.57
C SER A 114 -5.93 -24.28 27.65
N ALA A 115 -5.31 -25.15 28.45
CA ALA A 115 -3.86 -25.15 28.63
C ALA A 115 -3.14 -25.63 27.36
N ILE A 116 -2.21 -24.82 26.85
CA ILE A 116 -1.29 -25.19 25.77
C ILE A 116 0.10 -25.50 26.32
N PRO A 117 0.91 -26.34 25.64
CA PRO A 117 2.30 -26.55 26.03
C PRO A 117 3.10 -25.25 26.00
N ALA A 118 3.92 -25.00 27.01
CA ALA A 118 4.70 -23.76 27.12
C ALA A 118 5.75 -23.58 26.00
N ASN A 119 6.12 -24.65 25.29
CA ASN A 119 7.03 -24.62 24.14
C ASN A 119 6.32 -24.43 22.79
N THR A 120 5.03 -24.07 22.80
CA THR A 120 4.28 -23.71 21.58
C THR A 120 4.94 -22.48 20.95
N GLN A 121 5.44 -22.62 19.73
CA GLN A 121 5.91 -21.49 18.93
C GLN A 121 5.16 -21.46 17.60
N VAL A 122 4.85 -20.25 17.14
CA VAL A 122 4.25 -20.01 15.83
C VAL A 122 5.38 -19.71 14.84
N GLN A 123 5.53 -20.59 13.86
CA GLN A 123 6.43 -20.42 12.74
C GLN A 123 5.64 -19.90 11.54
N THR A 124 6.18 -18.90 10.88
CA THR A 124 5.57 -18.30 9.69
C THR A 124 6.57 -18.33 8.54
N SER A 125 6.11 -18.79 7.37
CA SER A 125 6.88 -18.88 6.13
C SER A 125 6.10 -18.27 4.98
N LEU A 126 6.76 -17.47 4.16
CA LEU A 126 6.19 -16.89 2.94
C LEU A 126 6.62 -17.72 1.73
N SER A 127 5.68 -18.04 0.86
CA SER A 127 5.94 -18.74 -0.39
C SER A 127 5.06 -18.19 -1.50
N VAL A 128 5.49 -18.33 -2.75
CA VAL A 128 4.69 -17.88 -3.90
C VAL A 128 4.00 -19.10 -4.50
N ASP A 129 2.67 -19.03 -4.61
CA ASP A 129 1.88 -20.07 -5.27
C ASP A 129 1.31 -19.54 -6.59
N LEU A 130 1.85 -20.07 -7.68
CA LEU A 130 1.44 -19.74 -9.05
C LEU A 130 0.19 -20.53 -9.50
N ALA A 131 -0.18 -21.60 -8.80
CA ALA A 131 -1.26 -22.50 -9.19
C ALA A 131 -2.57 -22.26 -8.42
N HIS A 132 -2.58 -21.33 -7.45
CA HIS A 132 -3.76 -21.03 -6.65
C HIS A 132 -4.88 -20.43 -7.52
N LYS A 133 -6.11 -20.96 -7.38
CA LYS A 133 -7.33 -20.41 -8.02
C LYS A 133 -8.05 -19.53 -7.00
N PRO A 134 -8.50 -18.30 -7.35
CA PRO A 134 -8.74 -17.78 -8.70
C PRO A 134 -7.57 -17.04 -9.38
N ALA A 135 -6.54 -16.63 -8.63
CA ALA A 135 -5.38 -15.92 -9.14
C ALA A 135 -4.12 -16.31 -8.34
N PRO A 136 -2.92 -16.25 -8.95
CA PRO A 136 -1.67 -16.53 -8.24
C PRO A 136 -1.51 -15.58 -7.05
N CYS A 137 -1.16 -16.13 -5.89
CA CYS A 137 -1.12 -15.40 -4.63
C CYS A 137 0.16 -15.68 -3.84
N VAL A 138 0.54 -14.74 -2.97
CA VAL A 138 1.60 -14.99 -2.00
C VAL A 138 0.98 -15.75 -0.85
N CYS A 139 1.40 -16.99 -0.65
CA CYS A 139 0.88 -17.84 0.41
C CYS A 139 1.70 -17.62 1.69
N LEU A 140 1.06 -17.05 2.71
CA LEU A 140 1.58 -16.98 4.06
C LEU A 140 1.13 -18.23 4.82
N ARG A 141 2.08 -19.12 5.09
CA ARG A 141 1.86 -20.30 5.91
C ARG A 141 2.20 -19.99 7.36
N VAL A 142 1.22 -20.20 8.24
CA VAL A 142 1.34 -20.10 9.70
C VAL A 142 1.24 -21.51 10.27
N ALA A 143 2.26 -22.00 10.96
CA ALA A 143 2.31 -23.33 11.53
C ALA A 143 2.73 -23.30 13.00
N THR A 144 2.21 -24.21 13.81
CA THR A 144 2.64 -24.39 15.21
C THR A 144 3.60 -25.57 15.34
N THR A 145 4.59 -25.46 16.23
CA THR A 145 5.64 -26.49 16.43
C THR A 145 5.13 -27.80 17.03
N ASN A 146 4.06 -27.75 17.80
CA ASN A 146 3.58 -28.83 18.67
C ASN A 146 2.17 -29.32 18.30
N SER A 147 1.80 -29.17 17.03
CA SER A 147 0.53 -29.65 16.47
C SER A 147 -0.75 -29.08 17.12
N THR A 148 -0.64 -28.00 17.88
CA THR A 148 -1.79 -27.28 18.44
C THR A 148 -2.63 -26.65 17.33
N ALA A 149 -3.94 -26.71 17.44
CA ALA A 149 -4.80 -26.19 16.39
C ALA A 149 -4.81 -24.66 16.36
N ILE A 150 -4.76 -24.09 15.16
CA ILE A 150 -4.94 -22.66 14.93
C ILE A 150 -6.44 -22.41 14.71
N ARG A 151 -7.06 -21.61 15.58
CA ARG A 151 -8.49 -21.29 15.51
C ARG A 151 -8.77 -20.17 14.51
N ALA A 152 -7.98 -19.11 14.56
CA ALA A 152 -8.11 -17.95 13.70
C ALA A 152 -6.75 -17.26 13.56
N VAL A 153 -6.53 -16.61 12.43
CA VAL A 153 -5.39 -15.71 12.25
C VAL A 153 -5.91 -14.37 11.77
N ILE A 154 -5.46 -13.31 12.43
CA ILE A 154 -5.75 -11.93 12.06
C ILE A 154 -4.44 -11.34 11.53
N VAL A 155 -4.46 -10.86 10.29
CA VAL A 155 -3.32 -10.21 9.66
C VAL A 155 -3.64 -8.73 9.54
N PHE A 156 -2.84 -7.88 10.16
CA PHE A 156 -2.90 -6.43 9.99
C PHE A 156 -1.81 -6.01 9.01
N ALA A 157 -2.21 -5.27 7.98
CA ALA A 157 -1.29 -4.76 6.97
C ALA A 157 -1.91 -3.56 6.26
N GLU A 158 -1.10 -2.54 6.00
CA GLU A 158 -1.56 -1.35 5.27
C GLU A 158 -1.48 -1.58 3.75
N GLY A 159 -2.57 -1.30 3.03
CA GLY A 159 -2.57 -1.27 1.56
C GLY A 159 -2.59 -2.60 0.82
N ILE A 160 -2.66 -3.74 1.54
CA ILE A 160 -2.84 -5.08 0.96
C ILE A 160 -4.32 -5.49 0.97
N PHE A 161 -5.06 -5.13 2.03
CA PHE A 161 -6.46 -5.52 2.22
C PHE A 161 -7.42 -4.36 1.95
N ASP A 162 -8.69 -4.69 1.71
CA ASP A 162 -9.79 -3.71 1.68
C ASP A 162 -10.18 -3.35 3.13
N GLY A 163 -9.32 -2.58 3.78
CA GLY A 163 -9.36 -2.27 5.21
C GLY A 163 -7.99 -2.41 5.88
N GLU A 164 -7.97 -2.41 7.21
CA GLU A 164 -6.74 -2.52 8.01
C GLU A 164 -6.32 -3.97 8.34
N SER A 165 -7.28 -4.90 8.31
CA SER A 165 -7.05 -6.28 8.73
C SER A 165 -7.81 -7.31 7.91
N HIS A 166 -7.23 -8.50 7.82
CA HIS A 166 -7.84 -9.67 7.21
C HIS A 166 -7.88 -10.81 8.22
N VAL A 167 -9.09 -11.35 8.45
CA VAL A 167 -9.30 -12.44 9.40
C VAL A 167 -9.58 -13.73 8.64
N THR A 168 -8.72 -14.72 8.84
CA THR A 168 -8.96 -16.07 8.33
C THR A 168 -9.43 -16.96 9.47
N HIS A 169 -10.66 -17.47 9.36
CA HIS A 169 -11.29 -18.35 10.35
C HIS A 169 -11.71 -19.68 9.71
N PRO A 170 -10.89 -20.74 9.85
CA PRO A 170 -11.26 -22.06 9.36
C PRO A 170 -12.45 -22.66 10.11
N PRO A 171 -13.35 -23.39 9.42
CA PRO A 171 -14.45 -24.09 10.07
C PRO A 171 -13.93 -25.20 11.00
N ALA A 172 -14.72 -25.56 12.01
CA ALA A 172 -14.36 -26.53 13.07
C ALA A 172 -13.76 -27.85 12.53
N SER A 173 -14.24 -28.30 11.36
CA SER A 173 -13.81 -29.53 10.68
C SER A 173 -12.43 -29.45 10.01
N ARG A 174 -11.92 -28.26 9.73
CA ARG A 174 -10.63 -28.01 9.04
C ARG A 174 -9.56 -27.40 9.95
N LEU A 175 -9.74 -27.45 11.28
CA LEU A 175 -8.71 -26.98 12.21
C LEU A 175 -7.48 -27.89 12.15
N GLY A 176 -6.40 -27.32 11.63
CA GLY A 176 -5.07 -27.94 11.57
C GLY A 176 -4.06 -27.21 12.43
N ALA A 177 -2.85 -27.78 12.49
CA ALA A 177 -1.68 -27.15 13.08
C ALA A 177 -1.03 -26.11 12.16
N SER A 178 -1.42 -26.11 10.87
CA SER A 178 -0.99 -25.16 9.86
C SER A 178 -2.18 -24.52 9.15
N LEU A 179 -2.06 -23.24 8.84
CA LEU A 179 -3.03 -22.47 8.07
C LEU A 179 -2.29 -21.70 6.98
N ASP A 180 -2.79 -21.82 5.75
CA ASP A 180 -2.28 -21.12 4.58
C ASP A 180 -3.23 -19.96 4.25
N ILE A 181 -2.68 -18.73 4.20
CA ILE A 181 -3.42 -17.49 3.98
C ILE A 181 -2.96 -16.88 2.65
N PRO A 182 -3.84 -16.73 1.65
CA PRO A 182 -3.50 -16.09 0.39
C PRO A 182 -3.45 -14.57 0.56
N LEU A 183 -2.35 -13.94 0.14
CA LEU A 183 -2.16 -12.49 0.11
C LEU A 183 -2.09 -12.00 -1.34
N TYR A 184 -2.77 -10.88 -1.61
CA TYR A 184 -2.84 -10.25 -2.93
C TYR A 184 -2.29 -8.82 -2.87
N PRO A 185 -0.95 -8.63 -2.86
CA PRO A 185 -0.35 -7.31 -2.89
C PRO A 185 -0.71 -6.57 -4.19
N SER A 186 -1.30 -5.38 -4.07
CA SER A 186 -1.74 -4.56 -5.22
C SER A 186 -0.66 -3.61 -5.75
N LYS A 187 0.37 -3.33 -4.95
CA LYS A 187 1.45 -2.37 -5.25
C LYS A 187 2.81 -2.96 -4.89
N CYS A 188 3.86 -2.48 -5.55
CA CYS A 188 5.25 -2.85 -5.26
C CYS A 188 5.82 -2.00 -4.10
N ALA A 189 5.34 -2.27 -2.88
CA ALA A 189 5.75 -1.61 -1.65
C ALA A 189 6.15 -2.66 -0.60
N SER A 190 7.15 -2.35 0.22
CA SER A 190 7.47 -3.18 1.40
C SER A 190 6.41 -2.92 2.46
N VAL A 191 5.79 -3.97 2.98
CA VAL A 191 4.69 -3.87 3.94
C VAL A 191 4.96 -4.80 5.10
N ASP A 192 4.82 -4.32 6.33
CA ASP A 192 4.92 -5.14 7.52
C ASP A 192 3.57 -5.77 7.85
N LEU A 193 3.57 -7.10 8.03
CA LEU A 193 2.43 -7.90 8.40
C LEU A 193 2.50 -8.16 9.91
N HIS A 194 1.54 -7.64 10.66
CA HIS A 194 1.37 -7.98 12.07
C HIS A 194 0.32 -9.08 12.21
N LEU A 195 0.74 -10.23 12.68
CA LEU A 195 -0.08 -11.42 12.81
C LEU A 195 -0.49 -11.62 14.25
N LYS A 196 -1.79 -11.80 14.48
CA LYS A 196 -2.34 -12.29 15.75
C LYS A 196 -2.96 -13.66 15.52
N CYS A 197 -2.30 -14.69 16.00
CA CYS A 197 -2.68 -16.08 15.80
C CYS A 197 -3.36 -16.62 17.06
N LEU A 198 -4.61 -17.02 16.97
CA LEU A 198 -5.35 -17.64 18.06
C LEU A 198 -5.08 -19.14 18.04
N VAL A 199 -4.35 -19.61 19.05
CA VAL A 199 -3.90 -21.01 19.17
C VAL A 199 -4.54 -21.65 20.40
N GLY A 200 -5.04 -22.87 20.24
CA GLY A 200 -5.57 -23.64 21.35
C GLY A 200 -6.18 -24.98 20.93
N PRO A 201 -6.65 -25.78 21.88
CA PRO A 201 -7.28 -27.06 21.58
C PRO A 201 -8.64 -26.88 20.89
N ARG A 202 -9.08 -27.88 20.14
CA ARG A 202 -10.24 -27.80 19.22
C ARG A 202 -11.60 -27.51 19.90
N GLY A 203 -11.70 -27.72 21.22
CA GLY A 203 -12.92 -27.49 22.01
C GLY A 203 -12.78 -26.42 23.10
N ALA A 204 -11.69 -25.65 23.10
CA ALA A 204 -11.47 -24.60 24.10
C ALA A 204 -12.38 -23.39 23.88
N THR A 205 -12.72 -22.72 24.98
CA THR A 205 -13.42 -21.42 24.97
C THR A 205 -12.42 -20.25 25.01
N GLN A 206 -11.27 -20.45 25.66
CA GLN A 206 -10.18 -19.49 25.72
C GLN A 206 -9.00 -19.96 24.86
N PHE A 207 -8.43 -19.04 24.08
CA PHE A 207 -7.30 -19.29 23.18
C PHE A 207 -6.15 -18.34 23.51
N HIS A 208 -4.92 -18.80 23.30
CA HIS A 208 -3.74 -17.94 23.42
C HIS A 208 -3.54 -17.15 22.12
N VAL A 209 -3.28 -15.86 22.25
CA VAL A 209 -2.97 -14.98 21.12
C VAL A 209 -1.46 -14.86 21.01
N PHE A 210 -0.90 -15.41 19.94
CA PHE A 210 0.50 -15.22 19.59
C PHE A 210 0.63 -14.06 18.62
N GLU A 211 1.42 -13.07 19.00
CA GLU A 211 1.75 -11.93 18.14
C GLU A 211 3.07 -12.21 17.41
N THR A 212 3.09 -12.03 16.10
CA THR A 212 4.30 -12.23 15.27
C THR A 212 4.31 -11.20 14.16
N THR A 213 5.48 -10.67 13.83
CA THR A 213 5.62 -9.69 12.75
C THR A 213 6.44 -10.29 11.61
N ARG A 214 6.04 -10.02 10.37
CA ARG A 214 6.74 -10.44 9.16
C ARG A 214 6.71 -9.33 8.13
N SER A 215 7.88 -8.94 7.62
CA SER A 215 7.99 -7.96 6.53
C SER A 215 7.81 -8.64 5.18
N LEU A 216 6.90 -8.13 4.36
CA LEU A 216 6.76 -8.50 2.96
C LEU A 216 7.73 -7.65 2.12
N PRO A 217 8.64 -8.26 1.34
CA PRO A 217 9.54 -7.52 0.46
C PRO A 217 8.80 -6.70 -0.59
N ARG A 218 9.46 -5.63 -1.07
CA ARG A 218 8.86 -4.65 -1.99
C ARG A 218 8.32 -5.25 -3.29
N PHE A 219 9.00 -6.26 -3.84
CA PHE A 219 8.64 -6.90 -5.11
C PHE A 219 8.04 -8.29 -4.90
N ALA A 220 7.30 -8.51 -3.79
CA ALA A 220 6.63 -9.78 -3.51
C ALA A 220 5.53 -10.17 -4.52
N VAL A 221 5.11 -9.25 -5.40
CA VAL A 221 4.18 -9.51 -6.53
C VAL A 221 4.81 -10.41 -7.61
N PHE A 222 6.14 -10.58 -7.59
CA PHE A 222 6.89 -11.29 -8.60
C PHE A 222 7.27 -12.69 -8.15
N ALA A 223 6.87 -13.68 -8.92
CA ALA A 223 7.26 -15.06 -8.71
C ALA A 223 8.54 -15.36 -9.51
N PRO A 224 9.57 -15.99 -8.92
CA PRO A 224 10.71 -16.48 -9.68
C PRO A 224 10.28 -17.63 -10.61
N VAL A 225 10.69 -17.57 -11.87
CA VAL A 225 10.41 -18.60 -12.87
C VAL A 225 11.72 -19.11 -13.45
N ALA A 226 11.77 -20.42 -13.72
CA ALA A 226 12.94 -21.04 -14.33
C ALA A 226 13.30 -20.37 -15.68
N PRO A 227 14.60 -20.24 -16.01
CA PRO A 227 15.07 -19.49 -17.16
C PRO A 227 14.64 -20.04 -18.53
N GLU A 228 14.05 -21.23 -18.60
CA GLU A 228 13.58 -21.82 -19.87
C GLU A 228 12.13 -21.47 -20.22
N ALA A 229 11.32 -21.07 -19.23
CA ALA A 229 9.85 -20.96 -19.39
C ALA A 229 9.34 -19.53 -19.61
N ALA A 230 10.17 -18.50 -19.40
CA ALA A 230 9.74 -17.10 -19.48
C ALA A 230 9.98 -16.50 -20.88
N ALA A 231 8.92 -15.93 -21.47
CA ALA A 231 9.00 -15.14 -22.69
C ALA A 231 9.91 -13.90 -22.50
N GLN A 232 10.68 -13.54 -23.53
CA GLN A 232 11.56 -12.38 -23.47
C GLN A 232 10.74 -11.09 -23.69
N PRO A 233 10.77 -10.13 -22.76
CA PRO A 233 10.07 -8.85 -22.94
C PRO A 233 10.71 -8.05 -24.08
N ALA A 234 9.89 -7.26 -24.78
CA ALA A 234 10.34 -6.42 -25.89
C ALA A 234 11.02 -5.13 -25.38
N GLY A 235 10.60 -4.65 -24.21
CA GLY A 235 11.17 -3.48 -23.55
C GLY A 235 12.42 -3.81 -22.73
N PHE A 236 13.40 -2.90 -22.74
CA PHE A 236 14.58 -3.01 -21.88
C PHE A 236 15.08 -1.65 -21.40
N VAL A 237 15.70 -1.66 -20.22
CA VAL A 237 16.44 -0.54 -19.64
C VAL A 237 17.84 -1.03 -19.32
N ARG A 238 18.84 -0.37 -19.90
CA ARG A 238 20.25 -0.66 -19.66
C ARG A 238 20.93 0.53 -18.99
N PHE A 239 21.75 0.23 -17.99
CA PHE A 239 22.60 1.22 -17.35
C PHE A 239 23.94 0.58 -16.99
N ARG A 240 24.96 1.44 -16.84
CA ARG A 240 26.28 1.01 -16.37
C ARG A 240 26.31 1.04 -14.86
N LEU A 241 26.86 0.00 -14.26
CA LEU A 241 26.91 -0.15 -12.81
C LEU A 241 28.32 -0.60 -12.41
N GLN A 242 29.05 0.27 -11.71
CA GLN A 242 30.38 -0.03 -11.18
C GLN A 242 30.28 -0.62 -9.76
N GLU A 243 29.54 -1.72 -9.59
CA GLU A 243 29.35 -2.37 -8.29
C GLU A 243 29.62 -3.87 -8.35
N ARG A 244 29.90 -4.46 -7.18
CA ARG A 244 30.10 -5.91 -7.07
C ARG A 244 28.78 -6.64 -7.31
N LEU A 245 28.80 -7.66 -8.19
CA LEU A 245 27.62 -8.51 -8.47
C LEU A 245 27.01 -9.13 -7.21
N GLN A 246 27.83 -9.44 -6.19
CA GLN A 246 27.36 -9.92 -4.90
C GLN A 246 26.42 -8.92 -4.18
N ARG A 247 26.67 -7.61 -4.28
CA ARG A 247 25.77 -6.60 -3.71
C ARG A 247 24.44 -6.53 -4.44
N VAL A 248 24.46 -6.70 -5.76
CA VAL A 248 23.25 -6.80 -6.58
C VAL A 248 22.48 -8.08 -6.23
N ALA A 249 23.16 -9.21 -6.04
CA ALA A 249 22.53 -10.46 -5.61
C ALA A 249 21.88 -10.33 -4.22
N MET A 250 22.58 -9.71 -3.25
CA MET A 250 22.01 -9.39 -1.93
C MET A 250 20.77 -8.48 -2.04
N TRP A 251 20.79 -7.50 -2.95
CA TRP A 251 19.62 -6.64 -3.21
C TRP A 251 18.43 -7.44 -3.74
N ILE A 252 18.65 -8.37 -4.68
CA ILE A 252 17.57 -9.22 -5.20
C ILE A 252 17.02 -10.10 -4.06
N ASN A 253 17.88 -10.74 -3.27
CA ASN A 253 17.47 -11.59 -2.15
C ASN A 253 16.65 -10.81 -1.09
N ALA A 254 16.96 -9.54 -0.86
CA ALA A 254 16.24 -8.70 0.09
C ALA A 254 14.88 -8.19 -0.43
N ASN A 255 14.74 -7.99 -1.74
CA ASN A 255 13.56 -7.33 -2.31
C ASN A 255 12.57 -8.29 -3.01
N PHE A 256 13.00 -9.51 -3.34
CA PHE A 256 12.18 -10.54 -3.98
C PHE A 256 11.98 -11.76 -3.09
N LEU A 257 10.84 -12.44 -3.26
CA LEU A 257 10.57 -13.72 -2.60
C LEU A 257 11.17 -14.85 -3.44
N LEU A 258 12.41 -15.24 -3.14
CA LEU A 258 13.11 -16.31 -3.82
C LEU A 258 12.97 -17.63 -3.07
N ALA A 259 12.82 -18.73 -3.81
CA ALA A 259 12.85 -20.08 -3.23
C ALA A 259 14.28 -20.49 -2.82
N GLN A 260 15.29 -19.96 -3.51
CA GLN A 260 16.71 -20.17 -3.24
C GLN A 260 17.44 -18.83 -3.36
N GLU A 261 18.29 -18.52 -2.39
CA GLU A 261 19.11 -17.31 -2.41
C GLU A 261 20.06 -17.35 -3.62
N VAL A 262 20.19 -16.22 -4.30
CA VAL A 262 21.09 -16.10 -5.45
C VAL A 262 22.46 -15.66 -4.95
N ASP A 263 23.48 -16.47 -5.25
CA ASP A 263 24.87 -16.17 -4.93
C ASP A 263 25.59 -15.54 -6.13
N GLY A 264 26.09 -14.32 -5.97
CA GLY A 264 26.78 -13.56 -7.03
C GLY A 264 28.22 -14.03 -7.33
N ASN A 265 28.59 -15.25 -6.96
CA ASN A 265 29.98 -15.73 -6.98
C ASN A 265 30.40 -16.51 -8.26
N GLY A 266 29.52 -16.64 -9.26
CA GLY A 266 29.70 -17.64 -10.33
C GLY A 266 29.50 -17.20 -11.79
N GLY A 267 29.32 -15.91 -12.09
CA GLY A 267 29.12 -15.45 -13.48
C GLY A 267 28.05 -14.35 -13.62
N PRO A 268 27.54 -14.11 -14.84
CA PRO A 268 26.47 -13.15 -15.07
C PRO A 268 25.18 -13.61 -14.37
N LEU A 269 24.53 -12.70 -13.68
CA LEU A 269 23.27 -12.91 -13.00
C LEU A 269 22.15 -12.89 -14.05
N ASP A 270 21.34 -13.95 -14.18
CA ASP A 270 20.11 -13.95 -14.98
C ASP A 270 18.95 -14.43 -14.10
N CYS A 271 18.19 -13.50 -13.57
CA CYS A 271 17.00 -13.79 -12.77
C CYS A 271 15.75 -13.44 -13.59
N ARG A 272 14.81 -14.38 -13.69
CA ARG A 272 13.54 -14.18 -14.40
C ARG A 272 12.37 -14.31 -13.46
N PHE A 273 11.42 -13.41 -13.63
CA PHE A 273 10.24 -13.33 -12.81
C PHE A 273 9.00 -13.16 -13.68
N VAL A 274 7.86 -13.55 -13.13
CA VAL A 274 6.54 -13.28 -13.71
C VAL A 274 5.72 -12.52 -12.69
N SER A 275 5.10 -11.42 -13.14
CA SER A 275 4.13 -10.66 -12.35
C SER A 275 2.89 -11.51 -12.09
N MET A 276 2.53 -11.69 -10.83
CA MET A 276 1.32 -12.44 -10.47
C MET A 276 0.04 -11.66 -10.79
N ALA A 277 0.10 -10.32 -10.80
CA ALA A 277 -1.06 -9.47 -11.09
C ALA A 277 -1.37 -9.35 -12.59
N THR A 278 -0.32 -9.19 -13.41
CA THR A 278 -0.47 -8.89 -14.86
C THR A 278 -0.03 -10.02 -15.77
N GLY A 279 0.70 -11.02 -15.27
CA GLY A 279 1.30 -12.08 -16.08
C GLY A 279 2.51 -11.61 -16.91
N GLU A 280 2.96 -10.37 -16.74
CA GLU A 280 4.09 -9.80 -17.47
C GLU A 280 5.43 -10.40 -17.01
N ALA A 281 6.33 -10.65 -17.96
CA ALA A 281 7.66 -11.17 -17.68
C ALA A 281 8.63 -10.02 -17.30
N LEU A 282 9.45 -10.27 -16.29
CA LEU A 282 10.54 -9.41 -15.85
C LEU A 282 11.85 -10.20 -15.92
N ARG A 283 12.86 -9.64 -16.59
CA ARG A 283 14.20 -10.21 -16.66
C ARG A 283 15.19 -9.24 -16.04
N LEU A 284 15.94 -9.69 -15.04
CA LEU A 284 17.08 -8.97 -14.47
C LEU A 284 18.34 -9.68 -14.91
N TRP A 285 19.10 -9.02 -15.78
CA TRP A 285 20.40 -9.51 -16.22
C TRP A 285 21.50 -8.55 -15.74
N ALA A 286 22.51 -9.06 -15.05
CA ALA A 286 23.64 -8.26 -14.58
C ALA A 286 24.97 -8.92 -14.94
N GLU A 287 25.84 -8.12 -15.55
CA GLU A 287 27.23 -8.41 -15.86
C GLU A 287 28.11 -7.36 -15.16
N SER A 288 29.40 -7.62 -14.99
CA SER A 288 30.33 -6.87 -14.13
C SER A 288 30.34 -5.33 -14.28
N ASP A 289 29.92 -4.78 -15.42
CA ASP A 289 29.82 -3.32 -15.64
C ASP A 289 28.44 -2.88 -16.20
N LYS A 290 27.53 -3.83 -16.45
CA LYS A 290 26.27 -3.55 -17.16
C LYS A 290 25.12 -4.32 -16.57
N MET A 291 24.05 -3.60 -16.25
CA MET A 291 22.78 -4.19 -15.84
C MET A 291 21.70 -3.89 -16.89
N VAL A 292 20.91 -4.91 -17.21
CA VAL A 292 19.79 -4.85 -18.13
C VAL A 292 18.54 -5.34 -17.41
N ILE A 293 17.54 -4.47 -17.30
CA ILE A 293 16.21 -4.77 -16.80
C ILE A 293 15.30 -4.89 -18.02
N GLY A 294 14.89 -6.10 -18.36
CA GLY A 294 13.90 -6.38 -19.39
C GLY A 294 12.49 -6.36 -18.80
N THR A 295 11.67 -5.42 -19.22
CA THR A 295 10.25 -5.35 -18.86
C THR A 295 9.51 -4.49 -19.88
N ASP A 296 8.24 -4.79 -20.13
CA ASP A 296 7.39 -3.99 -21.00
C ASP A 296 6.72 -2.82 -20.25
N ASN A 297 6.72 -2.87 -18.91
CA ASN A 297 6.12 -1.85 -18.06
C ASN A 297 7.16 -0.82 -17.57
N MET A 298 7.03 0.41 -18.06
CA MET A 298 7.93 1.52 -17.72
C MET A 298 7.83 1.95 -16.24
N GLU A 299 6.67 1.83 -15.59
CA GLU A 299 6.53 2.16 -14.17
C GLU A 299 7.34 1.19 -13.31
N LEU A 300 7.20 -0.10 -13.58
CA LEU A 300 7.96 -1.14 -12.90
C LEU A 300 9.47 -0.95 -13.07
N ALA A 301 9.92 -0.69 -14.30
CA ALA A 301 11.33 -0.40 -14.58
C ALA A 301 11.84 0.77 -13.74
N GLY A 302 11.06 1.86 -13.64
CA GLY A 302 11.44 3.04 -12.86
C GLY A 302 11.50 2.75 -11.36
N GLU A 303 10.57 1.94 -10.83
CA GLU A 303 10.58 1.53 -9.44
C GLU A 303 11.76 0.62 -9.10
N LEU A 304 12.10 -0.32 -9.97
CA LEU A 304 13.27 -1.20 -9.82
C LEU A 304 14.56 -0.38 -9.85
N VAL A 305 14.71 0.52 -10.82
CA VAL A 305 15.89 1.39 -10.91
C VAL A 305 16.01 2.29 -9.69
N THR A 306 14.91 2.89 -9.24
CA THR A 306 14.91 3.76 -8.06
C THR A 306 15.24 2.99 -6.78
N ALA A 307 14.66 1.79 -6.60
CA ALA A 307 14.93 0.93 -5.46
C ALA A 307 16.39 0.44 -5.43
N LEU A 308 16.93 0.09 -6.60
CA LEU A 308 18.32 -0.33 -6.75
C LEU A 308 19.29 0.82 -6.48
N ALA A 309 19.03 2.01 -7.05
CA ALA A 309 19.84 3.20 -6.80
C ALA A 309 19.83 3.59 -5.32
N GLY A 310 18.66 3.52 -4.65
CA GLY A 310 18.54 3.78 -3.21
C GLY A 310 19.30 2.78 -2.34
N TYR A 311 19.30 1.49 -2.69
CA TYR A 311 20.04 0.48 -1.93
C TYR A 311 21.56 0.55 -2.14
N LEU A 312 22.00 0.85 -3.36
CA LEU A 312 23.42 0.98 -3.67
C LEU A 312 24.00 2.34 -3.26
N GLY A 313 23.14 3.34 -3.00
CA GLY A 313 23.55 4.70 -2.66
C GLY A 313 24.04 5.51 -3.86
N LEU A 314 23.53 5.21 -5.06
CA LEU A 314 23.94 5.89 -6.29
C LEU A 314 23.22 7.23 -6.41
N GLU A 315 23.98 8.33 -6.39
CA GLU A 315 23.42 9.67 -6.54
C GLU A 315 22.97 9.94 -7.98
N ASP A 316 23.78 9.57 -8.98
CA ASP A 316 23.53 9.86 -10.39
C ASP A 316 23.56 8.57 -11.22
N LEU A 317 22.46 8.28 -11.93
CA LEU A 317 22.37 7.12 -12.82
C LEU A 317 21.78 7.51 -14.18
N ALA A 318 22.59 7.34 -15.21
CA ALA A 318 22.16 7.45 -16.60
C ALA A 318 21.65 6.09 -17.10
N SER A 319 20.45 6.09 -17.68
CA SER A 319 19.81 4.90 -18.24
C SER A 319 19.49 5.10 -19.71
N GLU A 320 19.69 4.06 -20.50
CA GLU A 320 19.14 3.96 -21.85
C GLU A 320 17.94 3.01 -21.83
N ALA A 321 16.80 3.48 -22.31
CA ALA A 321 15.53 2.77 -22.21
C ALA A 321 14.87 2.66 -23.58
N GLU A 322 14.40 1.48 -23.94
CA GLU A 322 13.72 1.24 -25.20
C GLU A 322 12.40 0.52 -24.95
N PHE A 323 11.30 1.18 -25.29
CA PHE A 323 9.94 0.68 -25.13
C PHE A 323 9.13 0.94 -26.41
N PRO A 324 9.04 -0.03 -27.33
CA PRO A 324 8.44 0.19 -28.65
C PRO A 324 6.95 0.58 -28.57
N GLY A 325 6.15 -0.11 -27.75
CA GLY A 325 4.72 0.21 -27.62
C GLY A 325 4.41 1.57 -27.00
N LEU A 326 5.30 2.08 -26.15
CA LEU A 326 5.14 3.40 -25.52
C LEU A 326 5.50 4.53 -26.48
N ALA A 327 6.44 4.30 -27.40
CA ALA A 327 6.78 5.27 -28.44
C ALA A 327 5.59 5.59 -29.35
N ASP A 328 4.83 4.57 -29.75
CA ASP A 328 3.66 4.75 -30.60
C ASP A 328 2.47 5.32 -29.84
N SER A 329 2.29 4.90 -28.59
CA SER A 329 1.30 5.49 -27.69
C SER A 329 1.55 6.99 -27.48
N LEU A 330 2.80 7.40 -27.30
CA LEU A 330 3.19 8.80 -27.13
C LEU A 330 2.91 9.64 -28.38
N LYS A 331 3.22 9.13 -29.58
CA LYS A 331 2.89 9.81 -30.85
C LYS A 331 1.38 10.05 -30.94
N SER A 332 0.58 9.00 -30.71
CA SER A 332 -0.88 9.12 -30.72
C SER A 332 -1.44 10.10 -29.69
N LEU A 333 -0.77 10.27 -28.54
CA LEU A 333 -1.20 11.21 -27.49
C LEU A 333 -0.90 12.64 -27.88
N VAL A 334 0.26 12.92 -28.49
CA VAL A 334 0.60 14.28 -28.92
C VAL A 334 -0.28 14.70 -30.10
N ASP A 335 -0.55 13.80 -31.05
CA ASP A 335 -1.52 14.06 -32.12
C ASP A 335 -2.91 14.34 -31.53
N ARG A 336 -3.35 13.48 -30.59
CA ARG A 336 -4.44 13.66 -29.60
C ARG A 336 -4.60 15.12 -29.14
N ILE A 337 -3.55 15.60 -28.48
CA ILE A 337 -3.50 16.91 -27.84
C ILE A 337 -3.60 18.03 -28.87
N SER A 338 -2.88 17.90 -29.99
CA SER A 338 -2.89 18.92 -31.05
C SER A 338 -4.28 19.11 -31.67
N GLU A 339 -5.03 18.02 -31.87
CA GLU A 339 -6.40 18.05 -32.36
C GLU A 339 -7.34 18.74 -31.35
N PHE A 340 -7.24 18.38 -30.07
CA PHE A 340 -8.06 19.00 -29.02
C PHE A 340 -7.73 20.49 -28.81
N GLU A 341 -6.46 20.89 -28.95
CA GLU A 341 -6.06 22.29 -28.90
C GLU A 341 -6.64 23.10 -30.08
N ALA A 342 -6.62 22.53 -31.29
CA ALA A 342 -7.24 23.14 -32.46
C ALA A 342 -8.77 23.26 -32.30
N GLN A 343 -9.43 22.21 -31.81
CA GLN A 343 -10.86 22.23 -31.49
C GLN A 343 -11.19 23.26 -30.40
N ARG A 344 -10.37 23.36 -29.36
CA ARG A 344 -10.54 24.36 -28.29
C ARG A 344 -10.46 25.78 -28.83
N GLN A 345 -9.50 26.06 -29.73
CA GLN A 345 -9.36 27.37 -30.33
C GLN A 345 -10.57 27.73 -31.21
N ARG A 346 -11.06 26.77 -32.01
CA ARG A 346 -12.27 26.96 -32.82
C ARG A 346 -13.52 27.22 -31.96
N LEU A 347 -13.80 26.37 -30.98
CA LEU A 347 -14.97 26.53 -30.09
C LEU A 347 -14.92 27.83 -29.28
N SER A 348 -13.71 28.29 -28.91
CA SER A 348 -13.55 29.57 -28.22
C SER A 348 -13.83 30.77 -29.12
N GLY A 349 -13.55 30.66 -30.43
CA GLY A 349 -13.95 31.65 -31.43
C GLY A 349 -15.47 31.70 -31.59
N ASP A 350 -16.09 30.54 -31.85
CA ASP A 350 -17.54 30.41 -32.05
C ASP A 350 -18.34 30.94 -30.83
N MET A 351 -17.86 30.66 -29.62
CA MET A 351 -18.47 31.21 -28.38
C MET A 351 -18.31 32.72 -28.25
N ALA A 352 -17.18 33.29 -28.67
CA ALA A 352 -16.95 34.73 -28.61
C ALA A 352 -17.88 35.45 -29.60
N ASP A 353 -18.02 34.92 -30.82
CA ASP A 353 -18.92 35.45 -31.85
C ASP A 353 -20.38 35.34 -31.40
N SER A 354 -20.77 34.19 -30.84
CA SER A 354 -22.11 34.00 -30.26
C SER A 354 -22.38 34.95 -29.09
N SER A 355 -21.39 35.20 -28.22
CA SER A 355 -21.52 36.15 -27.10
C SER A 355 -21.65 37.60 -27.58
N ASN A 356 -20.93 37.97 -28.64
CA ASN A 356 -21.07 39.28 -29.27
C ASN A 356 -22.45 39.44 -29.92
N LEU A 357 -22.98 38.37 -30.52
CA LEU A 357 -24.32 38.36 -31.11
C LEU A 357 -25.43 38.44 -30.04
N VAL A 358 -25.28 37.78 -28.88
CA VAL A 358 -26.17 37.99 -27.71
C VAL A 358 -26.20 39.46 -27.32
N ARG A 359 -25.03 40.10 -27.15
CA ARG A 359 -24.96 41.53 -26.78
C ARG A 359 -25.67 42.40 -27.81
N GLY A 360 -25.47 42.14 -29.12
CA GLY A 360 -26.15 42.84 -30.19
C GLY A 360 -27.68 42.66 -30.18
N LEU A 361 -28.16 41.45 -29.89
CA LEU A 361 -29.59 41.16 -29.76
C LEU A 361 -30.22 41.80 -28.51
N VAL A 362 -29.48 41.87 -27.39
CA VAL A 362 -29.92 42.58 -26.19
C VAL A 362 -30.11 44.07 -26.47
N VAL A 363 -29.17 44.71 -27.18
CA VAL A 363 -29.31 46.11 -27.62
C VAL A 363 -30.49 46.26 -28.59
N ARG A 364 -30.71 45.30 -29.50
CA ARG A 364 -31.88 45.33 -30.39
C ARG A 364 -33.20 45.14 -29.63
N ALA A 365 -33.19 44.44 -28.50
CA ALA A 365 -34.35 44.30 -27.62
C ALA A 365 -34.73 45.62 -26.89
N ASP A 366 -33.89 46.65 -26.93
CA ASP A 366 -34.24 48.01 -26.51
C ASP A 366 -35.35 48.63 -27.37
N ALA A 367 -35.75 48.01 -28.49
CA ALA A 367 -37.01 48.27 -29.19
C ALA A 367 -38.25 48.20 -28.27
N ARG A 368 -38.11 47.57 -27.09
CA ARG A 368 -39.06 47.69 -25.97
C ARG A 368 -39.37 49.14 -25.60
N LEU A 369 -38.36 50.01 -25.58
CA LEU A 369 -38.51 51.43 -25.25
C LEU A 369 -39.32 52.19 -26.31
N LEU A 370 -39.31 51.70 -27.56
CA LEU A 370 -40.06 52.28 -28.69
C LEU A 370 -41.49 51.71 -28.82
N GLY A 371 -41.89 50.75 -27.96
CA GLY A 371 -43.21 50.12 -28.00
C GLY A 371 -43.42 49.11 -29.14
N ASP A 372 -42.36 48.70 -29.84
CA ASP A 372 -42.44 47.73 -30.94
C ASP A 372 -42.34 46.29 -30.43
N PHE A 373 -43.50 45.70 -30.15
CA PHE A 373 -43.61 44.33 -29.62
C PHE A 373 -43.33 43.23 -30.65
N VAL A 374 -43.37 43.53 -31.95
CA VAL A 374 -43.14 42.51 -33.00
C VAL A 374 -41.65 42.23 -33.12
N ASN A 375 -40.83 43.29 -33.17
CA ASN A 375 -39.37 43.16 -33.21
C ASN A 375 -38.81 42.66 -31.87
N LEU A 376 -39.46 43.02 -30.75
CA LEU A 376 -39.15 42.46 -29.42
C LEU A 376 -39.28 40.92 -29.41
N LYS A 377 -40.44 40.39 -29.86
CA LYS A 377 -40.68 38.94 -29.88
C LYS A 377 -39.69 38.20 -30.77
N LYS A 378 -39.32 38.78 -31.92
CA LYS A 378 -38.28 38.21 -32.80
C LYS A 378 -36.92 38.18 -32.11
N ALA A 379 -36.48 39.30 -31.52
CA ALA A 379 -35.20 39.36 -30.81
C ALA A 379 -35.12 38.38 -29.63
N TYR A 380 -36.19 38.18 -28.87
CA TYR A 380 -36.22 37.18 -27.79
C TYR A 380 -36.25 35.74 -28.30
N LYS A 381 -36.89 35.47 -29.44
CA LYS A 381 -36.85 34.15 -30.08
C LYS A 381 -35.43 33.83 -30.53
N ASP A 382 -34.79 34.76 -31.24
CA ASP A 382 -33.41 34.63 -31.69
C ASP A 382 -32.45 34.47 -30.51
N LEU A 383 -32.65 35.23 -29.42
CA LEU A 383 -31.84 35.13 -28.20
C LEU A 383 -32.02 33.80 -27.47
N ARG A 384 -33.24 33.24 -27.48
CA ARG A 384 -33.50 31.91 -26.90
C ARG A 384 -32.83 30.80 -27.70
N ASP A 385 -32.90 30.88 -29.03
CA ASP A 385 -32.26 29.91 -29.93
C ASP A 385 -30.72 29.99 -29.76
N LEU A 386 -30.17 31.20 -29.75
CA LEU A 386 -28.74 31.42 -29.55
C LEU A 386 -28.26 30.97 -28.15
N ASN A 387 -29.07 31.15 -27.11
CA ASN A 387 -28.73 30.69 -25.76
C ASN A 387 -28.71 29.15 -25.66
N ARG A 388 -29.61 28.47 -26.40
CA ARG A 388 -29.60 27.00 -26.50
C ARG A 388 -28.36 26.51 -27.24
N ASP A 389 -27.99 27.17 -28.33
CA ASP A 389 -26.79 26.85 -29.10
C ASP A 389 -25.51 27.10 -28.29
N LEU A 390 -25.49 28.18 -27.49
CA LEU A 390 -24.38 28.51 -26.60
C LEU A 390 -24.25 27.51 -25.44
N ALA A 391 -25.37 27.04 -24.87
CA ALA A 391 -25.36 25.99 -23.86
C ALA A 391 -24.82 24.66 -24.42
N SER A 392 -25.23 24.29 -25.64
CA SER A 392 -24.70 23.11 -26.35
C SER A 392 -23.19 23.26 -26.62
N SER A 393 -22.77 24.41 -27.14
CA SER A 393 -21.36 24.71 -27.42
C SER A 393 -20.50 24.73 -26.16
N TYR A 394 -21.05 25.21 -25.04
CA TYR A 394 -20.39 25.17 -23.74
C TYR A 394 -20.23 23.74 -23.23
N SER A 395 -21.25 22.88 -23.38
CA SER A 395 -21.16 21.46 -23.05
C SER A 395 -20.08 20.76 -23.87
N MET A 396 -20.00 21.03 -25.17
CA MET A 396 -18.96 20.48 -26.06
C MET A 396 -17.57 20.98 -25.67
N ARG A 397 -17.44 22.26 -25.29
CA ARG A 397 -16.18 22.82 -24.78
C ARG A 397 -15.77 22.18 -23.47
N ALA A 398 -16.70 21.96 -22.54
CA ALA A 398 -16.41 21.31 -21.26
C ALA A 398 -15.92 19.88 -21.47
N ALA A 399 -16.58 19.11 -22.35
CA ALA A 399 -16.16 17.76 -22.72
C ALA A 399 -14.77 17.75 -23.39
N ASN A 400 -14.53 18.64 -24.36
CA ASN A 400 -13.22 18.78 -25.00
C ASN A 400 -12.12 19.17 -24.01
N GLN A 401 -12.40 20.11 -23.11
CA GLN A 401 -11.44 20.55 -22.09
C GLN A 401 -11.11 19.43 -21.09
N GLN A 402 -12.10 18.58 -20.75
CA GLN A 402 -11.87 17.40 -19.93
C GLN A 402 -10.98 16.38 -20.63
N ALA A 403 -11.30 16.04 -21.89
CA ALA A 403 -10.49 15.10 -22.69
C ALA A 403 -9.05 15.59 -22.91
N LEU A 404 -8.88 16.91 -23.15
CA LEU A 404 -7.57 17.55 -23.23
C LEU A 404 -6.83 17.46 -21.89
N SER A 405 -7.50 17.72 -20.77
CA SER A 405 -6.89 17.61 -19.44
C SER A 405 -6.44 16.18 -19.12
N GLU A 406 -7.24 15.18 -19.46
CA GLU A 406 -6.90 13.77 -19.30
C GLU A 406 -5.69 13.38 -20.16
N SER A 407 -5.67 13.81 -21.43
CA SER A 407 -4.54 13.57 -22.35
C SER A 407 -3.25 14.26 -21.88
N LEU A 408 -3.33 15.50 -21.39
CA LEU A 408 -2.19 16.22 -20.81
C LEU A 408 -1.70 15.59 -19.50
N LYS A 409 -2.61 15.04 -18.67
CA LYS A 409 -2.23 14.27 -17.47
C LYS A 409 -1.49 13.00 -17.86
N ALA A 410 -1.98 12.26 -18.86
CA ALA A 410 -1.32 11.07 -19.38
C ALA A 410 0.08 11.37 -19.94
N LEU A 411 0.22 12.45 -20.73
CA LEU A 411 1.53 12.89 -21.24
C LEU A 411 2.49 13.25 -20.09
N ASN A 412 2.03 14.03 -19.10
CA ASN A 412 2.83 14.35 -17.93
C ASN A 412 3.22 13.10 -17.15
N GLN A 413 2.32 12.12 -17.01
CA GLN A 413 2.63 10.86 -16.35
C GLN A 413 3.71 10.09 -17.12
N ILE A 414 3.66 10.04 -18.46
CA ILE A 414 4.72 9.43 -19.28
C ILE A 414 6.06 10.16 -19.09
N ILE A 415 6.07 11.49 -19.07
CA ILE A 415 7.30 12.27 -18.82
C ILE A 415 7.87 11.97 -17.43
N GLN A 416 7.01 11.88 -16.41
CA GLN A 416 7.43 11.52 -15.06
C GLN A 416 7.94 10.07 -14.99
N ARG A 417 7.28 9.12 -15.67
CA ARG A 417 7.72 7.73 -15.78
C ARG A 417 9.09 7.64 -16.45
N ALA A 418 9.31 8.36 -17.55
CA ALA A 418 10.60 8.44 -18.23
C ALA A 418 11.70 9.08 -17.36
N GLY A 419 11.33 10.05 -16.51
CA GLY A 419 12.23 10.62 -15.51
C GLY A 419 12.61 9.63 -14.40
N ARG A 420 11.67 8.79 -13.94
CA ARG A 420 11.90 7.77 -12.90
C ARG A 420 12.83 6.63 -13.33
N LEU A 421 13.04 6.46 -14.63
CA LEU A 421 14.05 5.51 -15.14
C LEU A 421 15.49 5.96 -14.83
N ARG A 422 15.69 7.21 -14.39
CA ARG A 422 16.99 7.81 -14.07
C ARG A 422 17.04 8.23 -12.61
N ALA A 423 18.23 8.26 -12.04
CA ALA A 423 18.47 8.73 -10.67
C ALA A 423 19.28 10.04 -10.69
N GLY A 424 19.03 10.89 -9.69
CA GLY A 424 19.81 12.12 -9.47
C GLY A 424 19.55 13.25 -10.46
N ARG A 425 20.63 13.91 -10.87
CA ARG A 425 20.62 15.07 -11.77
C ARG A 425 20.00 14.74 -13.12
N PHE A 426 20.27 13.53 -13.63
CA PHE A 426 19.74 13.05 -14.91
C PHE A 426 18.21 12.94 -14.95
N LYS A 427 17.56 12.72 -13.79
CA LYS A 427 16.09 12.77 -13.69
C LYS A 427 15.57 14.17 -13.94
N THR A 428 16.15 15.17 -13.28
CA THR A 428 15.72 16.57 -13.43
C THR A 428 16.00 17.11 -14.83
N GLN A 429 17.15 16.78 -15.41
CA GLN A 429 17.50 17.16 -16.78
C GLN A 429 16.54 16.54 -17.79
N ALA A 430 16.31 15.23 -17.73
CA ALA A 430 15.39 14.56 -18.65
C ALA A 430 13.95 15.12 -18.59
N VAL A 431 13.45 15.49 -17.40
CA VAL A 431 12.11 16.12 -17.28
C VAL A 431 12.09 17.51 -17.88
N ASN A 432 13.13 18.31 -17.68
CA ASN A 432 13.23 19.66 -18.24
C ASN A 432 13.37 19.61 -19.77
N ASP A 433 14.20 18.71 -20.29
CA ASP A 433 14.40 18.51 -21.72
C ASP A 433 13.13 17.97 -22.39
N CYS A 434 12.42 17.02 -21.76
CA CYS A 434 11.11 16.58 -22.23
C CYS A 434 10.11 17.74 -22.31
N ARG A 435 10.05 18.61 -21.29
CA ARG A 435 9.17 19.79 -21.27
C ARG A 435 9.55 20.80 -22.35
N ALA A 436 10.85 21.02 -22.58
CA ALA A 436 11.34 21.88 -23.65
C ALA A 436 10.99 21.31 -25.03
N ALA A 437 11.13 19.99 -25.23
CA ALA A 437 10.79 19.31 -26.48
C ALA A 437 9.27 19.34 -26.76
N VAL A 438 8.42 19.19 -25.74
CA VAL A 438 6.97 19.36 -25.87
C VAL A 438 6.63 20.81 -26.25
N LYS A 439 7.27 21.80 -25.62
CA LYS A 439 7.08 23.22 -25.98
C LYS A 439 7.52 23.53 -27.42
N ALA A 440 8.59 22.88 -27.88
CA ALA A 440 9.09 23.00 -29.24
C ALA A 440 8.35 22.11 -30.25
N SER A 441 7.34 21.33 -29.83
CA SER A 441 6.61 20.35 -30.65
C SER A 441 7.52 19.37 -31.41
N ASN A 442 8.70 19.05 -30.86
CA ASN A 442 9.67 18.18 -31.52
C ASN A 442 9.54 16.73 -31.02
N LEU A 443 8.69 15.96 -31.71
CA LEU A 443 8.42 14.54 -31.42
C LEU A 443 9.66 13.64 -31.54
N GLY A 444 10.53 13.93 -32.51
CA GLY A 444 11.75 13.16 -32.73
C GLY A 444 12.76 13.35 -31.59
N ALA A 445 12.93 14.60 -31.13
CA ALA A 445 13.73 14.91 -29.97
C ALA A 445 13.13 14.29 -28.69
N LEU A 446 11.81 14.35 -28.50
CA LEU A 446 11.15 13.75 -27.34
C LEU A 446 11.41 12.23 -27.26
N HIS A 447 11.28 11.51 -28.37
CA HIS A 447 11.57 10.08 -28.42
C HIS A 447 13.05 9.78 -28.11
N LYS A 448 13.97 10.59 -28.67
CA LYS A 448 15.41 10.44 -28.42
C LYS A 448 15.77 10.74 -26.95
N ILE A 449 15.21 11.80 -26.36
CA ILE A 449 15.41 12.16 -24.95
C ILE A 449 14.88 11.06 -24.03
N ILE A 450 13.72 10.47 -24.34
CA ILE A 450 13.21 9.33 -23.55
C ILE A 450 14.17 8.14 -23.64
N ARG A 451 14.71 7.86 -24.85
CA ARG A 451 15.61 6.72 -25.10
C ARG A 451 17.00 6.87 -24.48
N SER A 452 17.71 7.96 -24.75
CA SER A 452 19.11 8.16 -24.34
C SER A 452 19.29 9.14 -23.18
N GLY A 453 18.26 9.91 -22.81
CA GLY A 453 18.35 10.90 -21.72
C GLY A 453 19.07 12.19 -22.11
N SER A 454 19.38 12.37 -23.40
CA SER A 454 20.05 13.55 -23.94
C SER A 454 19.38 13.99 -25.24
N ALA A 455 19.26 15.31 -25.45
CA ALA A 455 18.74 15.91 -26.67
C ALA A 455 19.52 15.53 -27.94
#